data_AF-A0A949DS02-F1
#
_entry.id   AF-A0A949DS02-F1
#
_cell.length_a   1.000
_cell.length_b   1.000
_cell.length_c   1.000
_cell.angle_alpha   90.00
_cell.angle_beta   90.00
_cell.angle_gamma   90.00
#
_symmetry.space_group_name_H-M   'P 1'
#
loop_
_entity.id
_entity.type
_entity.pdbx_description
1 polymer ?
#
loop_
_entity_poly.entity_id
_entity_poly.type
_entity_poly.pdbx_seq_one_letter_code
_entity_poly.pdbx_strand_id
1 'polypeptide(L)'
;MKITFSMVGILLVSLTVSGCMFFRTDESKSLRPLGSALTKLSSEMESLVRYQNPPADATDEELLRLATKNDPGFLDTFHGYKIRVRSQDRHAILLLCSADGKQGLQEDLGCTPSLDRNLSKEDAAMPCDFSLSVELGCRLTK
;
A
#
# COMPACT_ATOMS: atom_id res chain seq x y z
N MET A 1 -67.00 5.60 31.37
CA MET A 1 -67.52 4.95 30.14
C MET A 1 -66.32 4.67 29.23
N LYS A 2 -66.14 3.44 28.71
CA LYS A 2 -64.91 3.01 28.00
C LYS A 2 -65.09 3.06 26.47
N ILE A 3 -64.31 3.90 25.78
CA ILE A 3 -64.02 3.87 24.32
C ILE A 3 -62.67 4.61 24.16
N THR A 4 -61.61 4.14 23.47
CA THR A 4 -61.09 2.80 23.08
C THR A 4 -59.54 2.92 22.96
N PHE A 5 -58.80 1.81 22.90
CA PHE A 5 -57.42 1.82 22.39
C PHE A 5 -57.45 1.86 20.86
N SER A 6 -56.71 2.79 20.23
CA SER A 6 -56.32 2.68 18.82
C SER A 6 -54.81 2.55 18.74
N MET A 7 -54.36 1.43 18.19
CA MET A 7 -52.96 1.04 18.07
C MET A 7 -52.28 1.84 16.94
N VAL A 8 -50.94 1.85 16.91
CA VAL A 8 -50.13 2.30 15.75
C VAL A 8 -50.05 3.83 15.54
N GLY A 9 -49.51 4.55 16.53
CA GLY A 9 -48.83 5.84 16.31
C GLY A 9 -47.34 5.62 16.12
N ILE A 10 -46.90 5.38 14.89
CA ILE A 10 -45.55 4.85 14.60
C ILE A 10 -44.43 5.78 15.05
N LEU A 11 -43.46 5.16 15.74
CA LEU A 11 -42.17 5.68 16.13
C LEU A 11 -41.35 6.15 14.91
N LEU A 12 -41.54 7.39 14.44
CA LEU A 12 -40.64 8.04 13.48
C LEU A 12 -39.33 8.47 14.18
N VAL A 13 -38.52 7.47 14.56
CA VAL A 13 -37.09 7.69 14.75
C VAL A 13 -36.48 7.78 13.35
N SER A 14 -36.26 9.01 12.89
CA SER A 14 -35.66 9.30 11.60
C SER A 14 -34.21 8.79 11.58
N LEU A 15 -33.99 7.60 11.00
CA LEU A 15 -32.65 7.08 10.71
C LEU A 15 -31.95 8.01 9.71
N THR A 16 -31.20 8.99 10.21
CA THR A 16 -30.21 9.71 9.42
C THR A 16 -28.99 8.81 9.22
N VAL A 17 -29.13 7.81 8.33
CA VAL A 17 -27.98 7.09 7.79
C VAL A 17 -27.27 8.05 6.84
N SER A 18 -26.39 8.88 7.40
CA SER A 18 -25.39 9.63 6.65
C SER A 18 -24.39 8.64 6.05
N GLY A 19 -24.80 7.98 4.97
CA GLY A 19 -23.93 7.17 4.15
C GLY A 19 -22.88 8.09 3.52
N CYS A 20 -21.68 8.09 4.09
CA CYS A 20 -20.51 8.60 3.39
C CYS A 20 -20.33 7.76 2.12
N MET A 21 -20.86 8.25 0.99
CA MET A 21 -20.32 7.88 -0.31
C MET A 21 -18.87 8.35 -0.31
N PHE A 22 -17.98 7.44 0.06
CA PHE A 22 -16.60 7.53 -0.40
C PHE A 22 -16.67 7.54 -1.92
N PHE A 23 -16.48 8.71 -2.50
CA PHE A 23 -16.14 8.83 -3.91
C PHE A 23 -14.87 8.03 -4.11
N ARG A 24 -15.03 6.76 -4.50
CA ARG A 24 -14.01 6.01 -5.22
C ARG A 24 -13.87 6.72 -6.56
N THR A 25 -13.13 7.84 -6.57
CA THR A 25 -12.56 8.38 -7.78
C THR A 25 -11.85 7.23 -8.46
N ASP A 26 -12.22 6.96 -9.71
CA ASP A 26 -11.68 5.86 -10.50
C ASP A 26 -10.26 6.21 -10.96
N GLU A 27 -9.37 6.35 -9.98
CA GLU A 27 -7.91 6.46 -10.11
C GLU A 27 -7.29 5.12 -10.52
N SER A 28 -8.08 4.23 -11.17
CA SER A 28 -7.58 3.08 -11.93
C SER A 28 -6.87 3.50 -13.23
N LYS A 29 -6.31 4.72 -13.26
CA LYS A 29 -5.23 5.16 -14.14
C LYS A 29 -4.10 4.15 -13.99
N SER A 30 -4.17 3.14 -14.85
CA SER A 30 -3.72 1.76 -14.59
C SER A 30 -2.51 1.68 -13.68
N LEU A 31 -2.64 1.08 -12.50
CA LEU A 31 -1.49 0.87 -11.59
C LEU A 31 -0.48 -0.16 -12.14
N ARG A 32 -0.67 -0.70 -13.36
CA ARG A 32 0.25 -1.68 -13.96
C ARG A 32 1.66 -1.14 -14.22
N PRO A 33 1.87 0.07 -14.79
CA PRO A 33 3.22 0.62 -14.97
C PRO A 33 3.88 0.93 -13.64
N LEU A 34 3.12 1.36 -12.63
CA LEU A 34 3.62 1.52 -11.26
C LEU A 34 4.06 0.18 -10.66
N GLY A 35 3.35 -0.91 -10.94
CA GLY A 35 3.75 -2.25 -10.50
C GLY A 35 5.06 -2.70 -11.15
N SER A 36 5.21 -2.50 -12.46
CA SER A 36 6.48 -2.78 -13.15
C SER A 36 7.63 -1.88 -12.68
N ALA A 37 7.36 -0.61 -12.36
CA ALA A 37 8.33 0.29 -11.77
C ALA A 37 8.70 -0.12 -10.34
N LEU A 38 7.72 -0.57 -9.54
CA LEU A 38 7.93 -1.03 -8.17
C LEU A 38 8.83 -2.27 -8.15
N THR A 39 8.65 -3.22 -9.09
CA THR A 39 9.54 -4.38 -9.23
C THR A 39 10.96 -4.03 -9.68
N LYS A 40 11.15 -2.97 -10.50
CA LYS A 40 12.51 -2.44 -10.74
C LYS A 40 13.08 -1.83 -9.45
N LEU A 41 12.29 -1.01 -8.74
CA LEU A 41 12.74 -0.29 -7.55
C LEU A 41 13.07 -1.25 -6.38
N SER A 42 12.27 -2.29 -6.19
CA SER A 42 12.49 -3.31 -5.16
C SER A 42 13.76 -4.09 -5.44
N SER A 43 14.06 -4.41 -6.71
CA SER A 43 15.30 -5.06 -7.11
C SER A 43 16.55 -4.20 -6.89
N GLU A 44 16.50 -2.89 -7.17
CA GLU A 44 17.58 -1.96 -6.83
C GLU A 44 17.76 -1.84 -5.30
N MET A 45 16.67 -1.83 -4.54
CA MET A 45 16.71 -1.82 -3.07
C MET A 45 17.28 -3.12 -2.50
N GLU A 46 16.94 -4.29 -3.07
CA GLU A 46 17.51 -5.59 -2.72
C GLU A 46 19.04 -5.57 -2.89
N SER A 47 19.52 -5.01 -4.00
CA SER A 47 20.96 -4.81 -4.25
C SER A 47 21.60 -3.89 -3.21
N LEU A 48 20.92 -2.80 -2.83
CA LEU A 48 21.37 -1.89 -1.76
C LEU A 48 21.50 -2.61 -0.41
N VAL A 49 20.41 -3.23 0.09
CA VAL A 49 20.40 -3.85 1.43
C VAL A 49 21.29 -5.08 1.52
N ARG A 50 21.44 -5.85 0.43
CA ARG A 50 22.24 -7.08 0.42
C ARG A 50 23.75 -6.82 0.31
N TYR A 51 24.17 -5.83 -0.48
CA TYR A 51 25.59 -5.65 -0.85
C TYR A 51 26.21 -4.34 -0.35
N GLN A 52 25.42 -3.29 -0.12
CA GLN A 52 25.95 -1.96 0.27
C GLN A 52 25.75 -1.67 1.76
N ASN A 53 24.91 -2.45 2.47
CA ASN A 53 24.68 -2.38 3.92
C ASN A 53 24.42 -0.94 4.40
N PRO A 54 23.30 -0.31 3.97
CA PRO A 54 22.99 1.07 4.32
C PRO A 54 22.80 1.26 5.84
N PRO A 55 22.87 2.51 6.36
CA PRO A 55 22.65 2.79 7.77
C PRO A 55 21.29 2.27 8.24
N ALA A 56 21.25 1.64 9.42
CA ALA A 56 20.04 1.04 9.97
C ALA A 56 19.00 2.08 10.45
N ASP A 57 19.43 3.33 10.61
CA ASP A 57 18.66 4.52 10.97
C ASP A 57 18.30 5.40 9.76
N ALA A 58 18.68 5.00 8.54
CA ALA A 58 18.33 5.72 7.31
C ALA A 58 16.81 5.75 7.11
N THR A 59 16.30 6.92 6.71
CA THR A 59 14.88 7.10 6.36
C THR A 59 14.53 6.43 5.03
N ASP A 60 13.22 6.16 4.82
CA ASP A 60 12.70 5.66 3.54
C ASP A 60 13.20 6.48 2.35
N GLU A 61 13.19 7.82 2.46
CA GLU A 61 13.64 8.74 1.40
C GLU A 61 15.16 8.61 1.11
N GLU A 62 15.98 8.46 2.14
CA GLU A 62 17.42 8.26 1.98
C GLU A 62 17.75 6.92 1.34
N LEU A 63 17.07 5.84 1.76
CA LEU A 63 17.20 4.52 1.17
C LEU A 63 16.78 4.53 -0.31
N LEU A 64 15.65 5.16 -0.63
CA LEU A 64 15.16 5.31 -2.00
C LEU A 64 16.15 6.07 -2.88
N ARG A 65 16.69 7.20 -2.40
CA ARG A 65 17.71 7.98 -3.11
C ARG A 65 19.02 7.23 -3.28
N LEU A 66 19.40 6.38 -2.33
CA LEU A 66 20.59 5.52 -2.44
C LEU A 66 20.39 4.38 -3.45
N ALA A 67 19.22 3.75 -3.47
CA ALA A 67 18.87 2.73 -4.47
C ALA A 67 18.79 3.32 -5.89
N THR A 68 18.25 4.53 -6.05
CA THR A 68 18.12 5.20 -7.35
C THR A 68 19.29 6.12 -7.70
N LYS A 69 20.43 6.05 -7.00
CA LYS A 69 21.58 6.97 -7.21
C LYS A 69 22.11 7.04 -8.65
N ASN A 70 21.92 5.97 -9.44
CA ASN A 70 22.33 5.87 -10.84
C ASN A 70 21.27 6.40 -11.82
N ASP A 71 20.03 6.58 -11.37
CA ASP A 71 18.86 7.00 -12.16
C ASP A 71 17.92 7.86 -11.27
N PRO A 72 18.34 9.06 -10.82
CA PRO A 72 17.62 9.78 -9.75
C PRO A 72 16.19 10.20 -10.13
N GLY A 73 15.95 10.50 -11.41
CA GLY A 73 14.63 10.83 -11.95
C GLY A 73 13.67 9.63 -11.98
N PHE A 74 14.13 8.42 -11.68
CA PHE A 74 13.25 7.24 -11.61
C PHE A 74 12.15 7.39 -10.54
N LEU A 75 12.42 8.12 -9.46
CA LEU A 75 11.45 8.37 -8.39
C LEU A 75 10.27 9.24 -8.84
N ASP A 76 10.42 10.07 -9.90
CA ASP A 76 9.33 10.87 -10.47
C ASP A 76 8.19 9.98 -11.01
N THR A 77 8.49 8.71 -11.35
CA THR A 77 7.50 7.68 -11.72
C THR A 77 6.42 7.50 -10.65
N PHE A 78 6.77 7.74 -9.38
CA PHE A 78 5.89 7.57 -8.22
C PHE A 78 5.38 8.90 -7.66
N HIS A 79 5.52 10.01 -8.40
CA HIS A 79 5.01 11.31 -7.97
C HIS A 79 3.49 11.26 -7.68
N GLY A 80 3.11 11.70 -6.48
CA GLY A 80 1.73 11.59 -5.96
C GLY A 80 1.46 10.32 -5.14
N TYR A 81 2.45 9.44 -4.97
CA TYR A 81 2.38 8.26 -4.10
C TYR A 81 3.42 8.36 -2.98
N LYS A 82 3.26 7.52 -1.96
CA LYS A 82 4.27 7.28 -0.93
C LYS A 82 4.84 5.88 -1.11
N ILE A 83 6.14 5.72 -0.92
CA ILE A 83 6.78 4.41 -0.85
C ILE A 83 7.36 4.25 0.55
N ARG A 84 7.00 3.16 1.22
CA ARG A 84 7.63 2.71 2.47
C ARG A 84 8.64 1.62 2.17
N VAL A 85 9.76 1.59 2.89
CA VAL A 85 10.78 0.57 2.77
C VAL A 85 10.87 -0.23 4.08
N ARG A 86 11.05 -1.54 3.96
CA ARG A 86 11.40 -2.41 5.08
C ARG A 86 12.56 -3.29 4.64
N SER A 87 13.60 -3.38 5.46
CA SER A 87 14.59 -4.45 5.33
C SER A 87 14.33 -5.54 6.36
N GLN A 88 14.36 -6.79 5.92
CA GLN A 88 14.27 -7.98 6.76
C GLN A 88 15.34 -8.97 6.29
N ASP A 89 16.24 -9.42 7.16
CA ASP A 89 17.27 -10.42 6.86
C ASP A 89 18.15 -10.13 5.62
N ARG A 90 18.41 -8.83 5.36
CA ARG A 90 19.08 -8.28 4.16
C ARG A 90 18.34 -8.52 2.84
N HIS A 91 17.02 -8.63 2.92
CA HIS A 91 16.09 -8.53 1.81
C HIS A 91 15.28 -7.24 1.90
N ALA A 92 14.82 -6.72 0.76
CA ALA A 92 13.99 -5.52 0.67
C ALA A 92 12.52 -5.87 0.46
N ILE A 93 11.63 -5.22 1.21
CA ILE A 93 10.19 -5.19 0.97
C ILE A 93 9.79 -3.73 0.76
N LEU A 94 9.10 -3.44 -0.34
CA LEU A 94 8.57 -2.11 -0.66
C LEU A 94 7.05 -2.13 -0.65
N LEU A 95 6.45 -1.07 -0.13
CA LEU A 95 5.01 -0.86 -0.12
C LEU A 95 4.69 0.50 -0.76
N LEU A 96 4.01 0.45 -1.90
CA LEU A 96 3.45 1.62 -2.57
C LEU A 96 2.09 1.95 -1.95
N CYS A 97 1.93 3.20 -1.53
CA CYS A 97 0.73 3.73 -0.90
C CYS A 97 0.19 4.96 -1.62
N SER A 98 -1.11 5.19 -1.42
CA SER A 98 -1.82 6.44 -1.72
C SER A 98 -1.10 7.71 -1.22
N ALA A 99 -1.39 8.86 -1.85
CA ALA A 99 -0.81 10.16 -1.53
C ALA A 99 -0.92 10.53 -0.04
N ASP A 100 -2.06 10.23 0.60
CA ASP A 100 -2.25 10.51 2.02
C ASP A 100 -1.52 9.51 2.93
N GLY A 101 -1.13 8.35 2.41
CA GLY A 101 -0.45 7.28 3.12
C GLY A 101 -1.37 6.39 3.95
N LYS A 102 -2.68 6.37 3.67
CA LYS A 102 -3.62 5.52 4.42
C LYS A 102 -3.88 4.17 3.77
N GLN A 103 -3.93 4.13 2.44
CA GLN A 103 -4.20 2.92 1.65
C GLN A 103 -2.93 2.38 1.01
N GLY A 104 -2.69 1.07 1.16
CA GLY A 104 -1.71 0.30 0.40
C GLY A 104 -2.24 -0.10 -0.97
N LEU A 105 -1.41 0.04 -2.00
CA LEU A 105 -1.78 -0.18 -3.40
C LEU A 105 -1.07 -1.41 -3.98
N GLN A 106 0.23 -1.54 -3.72
CA GLN A 106 1.09 -2.61 -4.24
C GLN A 106 2.21 -2.88 -3.25
N GLU A 107 2.56 -4.14 -3.03
CA GLU A 107 3.64 -4.57 -2.12
C GLU A 107 4.51 -5.63 -2.83
N ASP A 108 5.83 -5.54 -2.65
CA ASP A 108 6.79 -6.29 -3.46
C ASP A 108 8.07 -6.63 -2.68
N LEU A 109 8.58 -7.86 -2.82
CA LEU A 109 9.93 -8.23 -2.38
C LEU A 109 10.91 -7.98 -3.52
N GLY A 110 12.05 -7.36 -3.22
CA GLY A 110 13.09 -7.08 -4.21
C GLY A 110 13.83 -8.31 -4.76
N CYS A 111 13.50 -9.50 -4.28
CA CYS A 111 14.14 -10.76 -4.64
C CYS A 111 13.25 -11.73 -5.43
N THR A 112 12.01 -11.33 -5.79
CA THR A 112 11.13 -12.04 -6.72
C THR A 112 11.16 -11.37 -8.11
N PRO A 113 10.79 -12.08 -9.21
CA PRO A 113 10.86 -11.53 -10.56
C PRO A 113 9.61 -10.76 -11.00
N SER A 114 8.61 -10.61 -10.14
CA SER A 114 7.29 -10.11 -10.51
C SER A 114 6.49 -9.64 -9.30
N LEU A 115 5.74 -8.53 -9.45
CA LEU A 115 4.92 -7.93 -8.41
C LEU A 115 4.18 -8.95 -7.50
N ASP A 116 4.59 -9.05 -6.24
CA ASP A 116 4.10 -10.07 -5.31
C ASP A 116 2.65 -9.84 -4.84
N ARG A 117 2.28 -8.59 -4.53
CA ARG A 117 0.90 -8.22 -4.15
C ARG A 117 0.40 -6.97 -4.86
N ASN A 118 -0.80 -7.10 -5.42
CA ASN A 118 -1.57 -6.00 -5.98
C ASN A 118 -2.76 -5.70 -5.05
N LEU A 119 -2.49 -4.94 -3.98
CA LEU A 119 -3.45 -4.64 -2.90
C LEU A 119 -4.68 -3.86 -3.39
N SER A 120 -4.57 -3.11 -4.50
CA SER A 120 -5.70 -2.40 -5.10
C SER A 120 -6.74 -3.31 -5.77
N LYS A 121 -6.49 -4.63 -5.86
CA LYS A 121 -7.45 -5.63 -6.36
C LYS A 121 -8.23 -6.35 -5.27
N GLU A 122 -7.91 -6.11 -4.00
CA GLU A 122 -8.64 -6.68 -2.87
C GLU A 122 -10.01 -5.98 -2.72
N ASP A 123 -11.06 -6.70 -2.27
CA ASP A 123 -12.43 -6.15 -2.19
C ASP A 123 -12.54 -4.93 -1.25
N ALA A 124 -11.74 -4.95 -0.18
CA ALA A 124 -11.60 -3.88 0.80
C ALA A 124 -10.31 -3.07 0.57
N ALA A 125 -10.34 -1.78 0.90
CA ALA A 125 -9.14 -0.96 0.87
C ALA A 125 -8.14 -1.44 1.95
N MET A 126 -7.01 -1.97 1.51
CA MET A 126 -5.94 -2.42 2.40
C MET A 126 -5.24 -1.22 3.06
N PRO A 127 -4.89 -1.29 4.36
CA PRO A 127 -4.10 -0.23 4.98
C PRO A 127 -2.73 -0.10 4.30
N CYS A 128 -2.12 1.08 4.41
CA CYS A 128 -0.72 1.31 4.03
C CYS A 128 0.22 0.68 5.07
N ASP A 129 0.10 -0.63 5.33
CA ASP A 129 0.98 -1.39 6.20
C ASP A 129 1.45 -2.67 5.52
N PHE A 130 2.70 -3.06 5.81
CA PHE A 130 3.33 -4.24 5.23
C PHE A 130 2.60 -5.51 5.66
N SER A 131 2.33 -6.37 4.69
CA SER A 131 1.65 -7.65 4.85
C SER A 131 2.50 -8.84 4.40
N LEU A 132 3.65 -8.59 3.78
CA LEU A 132 4.61 -9.62 3.41
C LEU A 132 5.74 -9.74 4.44
N SER A 133 6.24 -10.96 4.59
CA SER A 133 7.47 -11.28 5.29
C SER A 133 8.35 -12.21 4.45
N VAL A 134 9.66 -12.11 4.68
CA VAL A 134 10.66 -12.88 3.96
C VAL A 134 11.01 -14.15 4.73
N GLU A 135 10.86 -15.30 4.08
CA GLU A 135 11.42 -16.58 4.53
C GLU A 135 12.81 -16.83 3.96
N LEU A 136 13.52 -17.78 4.60
CA LEU A 136 14.86 -18.23 4.21
C LEU A 136 14.95 -18.57 2.72
N GLY A 137 15.85 -17.88 2.01
CA GLY A 137 16.08 -18.07 0.58
C GLY A 137 15.12 -17.29 -0.34
N CYS A 138 14.57 -16.17 0.13
CA CYS A 138 13.54 -15.38 -0.56
C CYS A 138 12.30 -16.21 -0.92
N ARG A 139 11.53 -16.56 0.10
CA ARG A 139 10.18 -17.11 -0.05
C ARG A 139 9.15 -16.18 0.59
N LEU A 140 7.98 -16.12 -0.02
CA LEU A 140 6.86 -15.31 0.45
C LEU A 140 6.14 -15.99 1.61
N THR A 141 5.90 -15.24 2.68
CA THR A 141 4.85 -15.54 3.66
C THR A 141 3.84 -14.39 3.74
N LYS A 142 2.61 -14.72 4.13
CA LYS A 142 1.44 -13.84 4.31
C LYS A 142 0.89 -13.97 5.72
#